data_AF-A0A1I7M241-F1
#
_entry.id   AF-A0A1I7M241-F1
#
_cell.length_a   1.000
_cell.length_b   1.000
_cell.length_c   1.000
_cell.angle_alpha   90.00
_cell.angle_beta   90.00
_cell.angle_gamma   90.00
#
_symmetry.space_group_name_H-M   'P 1'
#
loop_
_entity.id
_entity.type
_entity.pdbx_description
1 polymer ?
#
loop_
_entity_poly.entity_id
_entity_poly.type
_entity_poly.pdbx_seq_one_letter_code
_entity_poly.pdbx_strand_id
1 'polypeptide(L)' 'NRILLEHAYLPGELEARVAAFVEHYNHVRAHESLGNLTPADVYFGRGEAILRERAQIKRQTLMDRRLRHHAQAA' A
#
# COMPACT_ATOMS: atom_id res chain seq x y z
N ASN A 1 1.45 6.49 43.62
CA ASN A 1 1.22 6.66 42.18
C ASN A 1 1.55 5.38 41.43
N ARG A 2 0.59 4.43 41.38
CA ARG A 2 0.63 3.28 40.49
C ARG A 2 -0.58 3.42 39.58
N ILE A 3 -0.36 3.70 38.32
CA ILE A 3 -1.40 3.61 37.30
C ILE A 3 -1.50 2.13 36.97
N LEU A 4 -2.60 1.49 37.37
CA LEU A 4 -2.94 0.14 36.93
C LEU A 4 -3.50 0.29 35.51
N LEU A 5 -2.65 0.03 34.51
CA LEU A 5 -3.14 -0.24 33.17
C LEU A 5 -3.78 -1.62 33.24
N GLU A 6 -5.10 -1.72 33.09
CA GLU A 6 -5.89 -2.96 33.17
C GLU A 6 -5.52 -4.02 32.09
N HIS A 7 -4.42 -3.80 31.36
CA HIS A 7 -3.97 -4.61 30.24
C HIS A 7 -2.49 -4.92 30.40
N ALA A 8 -2.15 -5.65 31.48
CA ALA A 8 -0.85 -6.32 31.59
C ALA A 8 -0.81 -7.50 30.62
N TYR A 9 -0.71 -7.20 29.33
CA TYR A 9 -0.29 -8.17 28.33
C TYR A 9 1.21 -8.41 28.52
N LEU A 10 1.63 -9.67 28.41
CA LEU A 10 3.00 -10.11 28.67
C LEU A 10 4.02 -9.13 28.05
N PRO A 11 5.17 -8.83 28.69
CA PRO A 11 6.09 -7.79 28.20
C PRO A 11 6.42 -7.87 26.70
N GLY A 12 6.53 -9.09 26.14
CA GLY A 12 6.80 -9.31 24.72
C GLY A 12 5.60 -9.11 23.78
N GLU A 13 4.37 -9.04 24.28
CA GLU A 13 3.18 -8.85 23.44
C GLU A 13 3.09 -7.44 22.89
N LEU A 14 3.40 -6.43 23.69
CA LEU A 14 3.46 -5.05 23.19
C LEU A 14 4.50 -4.92 22.08
N GLU A 15 5.69 -5.51 22.29
CA GLU A 15 6.76 -5.53 21.28
C GLU A 15 6.30 -6.23 20.00
N ALA A 16 5.66 -7.40 20.11
CA ALA A 16 5.12 -8.13 18.98
C ALA A 16 4.06 -7.33 18.21
N ARG A 17 3.16 -6.65 18.93
CA ARG A 17 2.11 -5.82 18.31
C ARG A 17 2.69 -4.59 17.61
N VAL A 18 3.70 -3.96 18.19
CA VAL A 18 4.40 -2.84 17.56
C VAL A 18 5.15 -3.32 16.31
N ALA A 19 5.87 -4.45 16.38
CA ALA A 19 6.56 -5.03 15.24
C ALA A 19 5.58 -5.34 14.09
N ALA A 20 4.44 -5.95 14.40
CA ALA A 20 3.40 -6.23 13.41
C ALA A 20 2.84 -4.95 12.77
N PHE A 21 2.65 -3.89 13.57
CA PHE A 21 2.22 -2.59 13.05
C PHE A 21 3.25 -1.97 12.10
N VAL A 22 4.53 -1.96 12.50
CA VAL A 22 5.63 -1.40 11.70
C VAL A 22 5.75 -2.13 10.38
N GLU A 23 5.71 -3.46 10.40
CA GLU A 23 5.76 -4.30 9.20
C GLU A 23 4.62 -3.95 8.24
N HIS A 24 3.38 -3.93 8.75
CA HIS A 24 2.21 -3.60 7.93
C HIS A 24 2.28 -2.18 7.36
N TYR A 25 2.66 -1.20 8.18
CA TYR A 25 2.71 0.20 7.77
C TYR A 25 3.76 0.43 6.67
N ASN A 26 4.94 -0.19 6.80
CA ASN A 26 6.05 0.04 5.89
C ASN A 26 6.00 -0.81 4.62
N HIS A 27 5.45 -2.03 4.67
CA HIS A 27 5.57 -2.99 3.58
C HIS A 27 4.25 -3.39 2.91
N VAL A 28 3.10 -3.16 3.56
CA VAL A 28 1.80 -3.62 3.06
C VAL A 28 0.87 -2.47 2.74
N ARG A 29 0.79 -1.48 3.61
CA ARG A 29 -0.15 -0.36 3.48
C ARG A 29 0.33 0.64 2.42
N ALA A 30 -0.50 0.89 1.42
CA ALA A 30 -0.32 1.99 0.50
C ALA A 30 -0.71 3.32 1.16
N HIS A 31 0.03 4.39 0.86
CA HIS A 31 -0.26 5.74 1.35
C HIS A 31 -0.52 6.70 0.19
N GLU A 32 -1.63 7.42 0.25
CA GLU A 32 -2.05 8.37 -0.79
C GLU A 32 -1.03 9.48 -1.01
N SER A 33 -0.43 10.00 0.06
CA SER A 33 0.63 11.01 0.01
C SER A 33 1.89 10.53 -0.71
N LEU A 34 2.08 9.21 -0.84
CA LEU A 34 3.18 8.57 -1.57
C LEU A 34 2.74 8.06 -2.95
N GLY A 35 1.62 8.55 -3.49
CA GLY A 35 1.10 8.09 -4.78
C GLY A 35 0.56 6.65 -4.73
N ASN A 36 0.04 6.23 -3.57
CA ASN A 36 -0.39 4.86 -3.29
C ASN A 36 0.73 3.82 -3.44
N LEU A 37 1.93 4.21 -3.03
CA LEU A 37 3.07 3.32 -2.80
C LEU A 37 3.20 2.99 -1.32
N THR A 38 3.93 1.92 -1.00
CA THR A 38 4.31 1.64 0.39
C THR A 38 5.53 2.50 0.78
N PRO A 39 5.74 2.80 2.07
CA PRO A 39 6.94 3.52 2.51
C PRO A 39 8.23 2.80 2.11
N ALA A 40 8.24 1.46 2.15
CA ALA A 40 9.38 0.67 1.70
C ALA A 40 9.67 0.84 0.21
N ASP A 41 8.66 0.89 -0.67
CA ASP A 41 8.89 1.14 -2.09
C ASP A 41 9.55 2.50 -2.35
N VAL A 42 9.18 3.51 -1.59
CA VAL A 42 9.79 4.85 -1.66
C VAL A 42 11.21 4.82 -1.11
N TYR A 43 11.41 4.25 0.08
CA TYR A 43 12.72 4.17 0.74
C TYR A 43 13.75 3.42 -0.11
N PHE A 44 13.35 2.30 -0.72
CA PHE A 44 14.22 1.52 -1.60
C PHE A 44 14.29 2.05 -3.04
N GLY A 45 13.71 3.21 -3.34
CA GLY A 45 13.80 3.84 -4.66
C GLY A 45 13.05 3.12 -5.79
N ARG A 46 12.12 2.22 -5.46
CA ARG A 46 11.33 1.44 -6.44
C ARG A 46 10.10 2.20 -6.97
N GLY A 47 9.73 3.31 -6.32
CA GLY A 47 8.48 4.02 -6.57
C GLY A 47 8.25 4.45 -8.02
N GLU A 48 9.24 5.09 -8.65
CA GLU A 48 9.10 5.57 -10.03
C GLU A 48 8.85 4.45 -11.04
N ALA A 49 9.48 3.29 -10.86
CA ALA A 49 9.27 2.14 -11.75
C ALA A 49 7.82 1.63 -11.63
N ILE A 50 7.31 1.48 -10.41
CA ILE A 50 5.94 1.02 -10.14
C ILE A 50 4.91 1.98 -10.74
N LEU A 51 5.10 3.29 -10.56
CA LEU A 51 4.17 4.29 -11.09
C LEU A 51 4.15 4.31 -12.62
N ARG A 52 5.32 4.17 -13.28
CA ARG A 52 5.39 4.07 -14.74
C ARG A 52 4.66 2.85 -15.28
N GLU A 53 4.86 1.69 -14.67
CA GLU A 53 4.17 0.45 -15.04
C GLU A 53 2.64 0.59 -14.89
N ARG A 54 2.18 1.11 -13.74
CA ARG A 54 0.75 1.36 -13.52
C ARG A 54 0.15 2.30 -14.56
N ALA A 55 0.87 3.36 -14.93
CA ALA A 55 0.42 4.31 -15.95
C ALA A 55 0.31 3.64 -17.33
N GLN A 56 1.25 2.76 -17.68
CA GLN A 56 1.20 1.99 -18.92
C GLN A 56 -0.01 1.05 -18.96
N ILE A 57 -0.23 0.27 -17.90
CA ILE A 57 -1.37 -0.64 -17.79
C ILE A 57 -2.68 0.14 -17.91
N LYS A 58 -2.82 1.26 -17.19
CA LYS A 58 -4.03 2.10 -17.24
C LYS A 58 -4.32 2.60 -18.67
N ARG A 59 -3.30 3.03 -19.41
CA ARG A 59 -3.46 3.46 -20.81
C ARG A 59 -3.95 2.32 -21.69
N GLN A 60 -3.32 1.15 -21.59
CA GLN A 60 -3.70 -0.02 -22.39
C GLN A 60 -5.15 -0.43 -22.12
N THR A 61 -5.52 -0.57 -20.84
CA THR A 61 -6.89 -0.94 -20.45
C THR A 61 -7.93 0.05 -20.97
N LEU A 62 -7.64 1.35 -20.95
CA LEU A 62 -8.57 2.37 -21.50
C LEU A 62 -8.70 2.28 -23.02
N MET A 63 -7.61 1.98 -23.74
CA MET A 63 -7.64 1.77 -25.19
C MET A 63 -8.47 0.55 -25.56
N ASP A 64 -8.22 -0.58 -24.88
CA ASP A 64 -8.97 -1.83 -25.11
C ASP A 64 -10.46 -1.64 -24.83
N ARG A 65 -10.80 -0.90 -23.77
CA ARG A 65 -12.20 -0.59 -23.44
C ARG A 65 -12.87 0.24 -24.53
N ARG A 66 -12.18 1.25 -25.09
CA ARG A 66 -12.71 2.06 -26.19
C ARG A 66 -12.95 1.21 -27.44
N LEU A 67 -11.98 0.35 -27.79
CA LEU A 67 -12.11 -0.53 -28.96
C LEU A 67 -13.33 -1.46 -28.83
N ARG A 68 -13.50 -2.12 -27.68
CA ARG A 68 -14.66 -2.99 -27.41
C ARG A 68 -15.98 -2.22 -27.47
N HIS A 69 -16.02 -1.01 -26.91
CA HIS A 69 -17.21 -0.17 -26.97
C HIS A 69 -17.59 0.19 -28.42
N HIS A 70 -16.62 0.57 -29.25
CA HIS A 70 -16.88 0.84 -30.67
C HIS A 70 -17.35 -0.41 -31.44
N ALA A 71 -16.75 -1.57 -31.17
CA ALA A 71 -17.17 -2.83 -31.79
C ALA A 71 -18.59 -3.27 -31.40
N GLN A 72 -19.08 -2.88 -30.21
CA GLN A 72 -20.45 -3.16 -29.77
C GLN A 72 -21.48 -2.15 -30.30
N ALA A 73 -21.04 -0.98 -30.72
CA ALA A 73 -21.90 0.10 -31.24
C ALA A 73 -22.02 0.10 -32.77
N ALA A 74 -21.29 -0.79 -33.46
CA ALA A 74 -21.36 -1.03 -34.90
C ALA A 74 -22.22 -2.26 -35.19
#